data_AF-A0A561UUC8-F1
#
_entry.id   AF-A0A561UUC8-F1
#
_cell.length_a   1.000
_cell.length_b   1.000
_cell.length_c   1.000
_cell.angle_alpha   90.00
_cell.angle_beta   90.00
_cell.angle_gamma   90.00
#
_symmetry.space_group_name_H-M   'P 1'
#
loop_
_entity.id
_entity.type
_entity.pdbx_description
1 polymer ?
#
loop_
_entity_poly.entity_id
_entity_poly.type
_entity_poly.pdbx_seq_one_letter_code
_entity_poly.pdbx_strand_id
1 'polypeptide(L)'
;MLSLTTGLAPLVLAGLLGWTGAVKLFGRGTVLQAPKTALARMLSSSERAVLVLRGVGAAELLVAAGLLAVPANPAPGAAAALLGAGFLGYLGYGRALAPESSCGCSANEDTPITWRAFARAATVLVSGVAAAVAHGSWWSIVSGRPAASLGFLAAAAIVLIALSADLDRWWLLPLRRARLRVFGHPLFGTGAGEQVPVAASVELLEASLAWQAASPVVRSALLDHWEEAGWRILQFSGVYETAEEVRPVSVVFALDATSSRDTPGDPLVRVSFLDADSGEPVGAELLSAVPSQKALPLAG
;
A
#
# COMPACT_ATOMS: atom_id res chain seq x y z
N MET A 1 -25.31 24.20 -14.58
CA MET A 1 -24.34 23.17 -14.15
C MET A 1 -23.38 23.69 -13.08
N LEU A 2 -22.77 24.88 -13.24
CA LEU A 2 -21.88 25.50 -12.24
C LEU A 2 -22.43 25.52 -10.80
N SER A 3 -23.71 25.83 -10.61
CA SER A 3 -24.35 25.85 -9.27
C SER A 3 -24.54 24.45 -8.64
N LEU A 4 -24.70 23.40 -9.45
CA LEU A 4 -24.78 22.01 -8.96
C LEU A 4 -23.39 21.52 -8.54
N THR A 5 -22.36 21.81 -9.35
CA THR A 5 -20.98 21.42 -9.05
C THR A 5 -20.44 22.10 -7.81
N THR A 6 -20.60 23.42 -7.65
CA THR A 6 -20.06 24.14 -6.49
C THR A 6 -20.80 23.82 -5.21
N GLY A 7 -22.12 23.57 -5.29
CA GLY A 7 -22.94 23.28 -4.13
C GLY A 7 -22.90 21.84 -3.62
N LEU A 8 -22.55 20.87 -4.48
CA LEU A 8 -22.44 19.45 -4.10
C LEU A 8 -20.98 18.98 -3.95
N ALA A 9 -19.99 19.76 -4.42
CA ALA A 9 -18.58 19.49 -4.20
C ALA A 9 -18.23 19.22 -2.73
N PRO A 10 -18.75 19.95 -1.73
CA PRO A 10 -18.46 19.68 -0.31
C PRO A 10 -18.85 18.26 0.12
N LEU A 11 -19.97 17.71 -0.38
CA LEU A 11 -20.42 16.35 -0.04
C LEU A 11 -19.49 15.28 -0.62
N VAL A 12 -19.11 15.44 -1.89
CA VAL A 12 -18.18 14.52 -2.56
C VAL A 12 -16.82 14.55 -1.86
N LEU A 13 -16.32 15.75 -1.56
CA LEU A 13 -15.04 15.96 -0.90
C LEU A 13 -15.05 15.42 0.53
N ALA A 14 -16.12 15.68 1.30
CA ALA A 14 -16.27 15.18 2.65
C ALA A 14 -16.38 13.64 2.69
N GLY A 15 -17.09 13.03 1.74
CA GLY A 15 -17.12 11.58 1.60
C GLY A 15 -15.74 10.99 1.31
N LEU A 16 -15.00 11.59 0.38
CA LEU A 16 -13.66 11.16 0.02
C LEU A 16 -12.66 11.30 1.18
N LEU A 17 -12.56 12.50 1.77
CA LEU A 17 -11.65 12.79 2.90
C LEU A 17 -12.07 12.03 4.16
N GLY A 18 -13.37 11.87 4.37
CA GLY A 18 -13.95 11.06 5.45
C GLY A 18 -13.49 9.61 5.36
N TRP A 19 -13.62 9.02 4.17
CA TRP A 19 -13.19 7.64 3.91
C TRP A 19 -11.67 7.48 4.04
N THR A 20 -10.87 8.31 3.34
CA THR A 20 -9.41 8.17 3.41
C THR A 20 -8.86 8.46 4.79
N GLY A 21 -9.41 9.46 5.47
CA GLY A 21 -9.01 9.85 6.81
C GLY A 21 -9.30 8.75 7.82
N ALA A 22 -10.49 8.14 7.75
CA ALA A 22 -10.85 7.01 8.59
C ALA A 22 -9.92 5.81 8.37
N VAL A 23 -9.62 5.47 7.12
CA VAL A 23 -8.71 4.35 6.82
C VAL A 23 -7.28 4.65 7.31
N LYS A 24 -6.77 5.86 7.14
CA LYS A 24 -5.42 6.24 7.64
C LYS A 24 -5.34 6.23 9.16
N LEU A 25 -6.38 6.74 9.83
CA LEU A 25 -6.40 6.91 11.28
C LEU A 25 -6.64 5.58 12.02
N PHE A 26 -7.57 4.76 11.53
CA PHE A 26 -8.03 3.54 12.21
C PHE A 26 -7.56 2.24 11.55
N GLY A 27 -7.04 2.29 10.33
CA GLY A 27 -6.61 1.12 9.59
C GLY A 27 -5.34 0.48 10.17
N ARG A 28 -5.40 -0.83 10.39
CA ARG A 28 -4.21 -1.64 10.74
C ARG A 28 -3.19 -1.68 9.60
N GLY A 29 -3.66 -1.52 8.36
CA GLY A 29 -2.81 -1.48 7.15
C GLY A 29 -1.79 -0.34 7.16
N THR A 30 -2.09 0.81 7.79
CA THR A 30 -1.16 1.95 7.84
C THR A 30 0.17 1.58 8.51
N VAL A 31 0.15 0.73 9.54
CA VAL A 31 1.37 0.28 10.23
C VAL A 31 2.19 -0.66 9.35
N LEU A 32 1.53 -1.58 8.64
CA LEU A 32 2.18 -2.53 7.73
C LEU A 32 2.73 -1.86 6.47
N GLN A 33 2.09 -0.78 6.03
CA GLN A 33 2.42 -0.07 4.79
C GLN A 33 3.48 1.03 5.00
N ALA A 34 3.53 1.63 6.20
CA ALA A 34 4.40 2.78 6.48
C ALA A 34 5.88 2.57 6.07
N PRO A 35 6.54 1.43 6.37
CA PRO A 35 7.94 1.20 5.98
C PRO A 35 8.18 1.27 4.46
N LYS A 36 7.16 0.94 3.66
CA LYS A 36 7.25 0.87 2.19
C LYS A 36 6.98 2.22 1.50
N THR A 37 6.56 3.23 2.26
CA THR A 37 6.22 4.55 1.72
C THR A 37 7.45 5.40 1.44
N ALA A 38 7.34 6.32 0.47
CA ALA A 38 8.32 7.39 0.28
C ALA A 38 8.55 8.20 1.57
N LEU A 39 7.50 8.38 2.38
CA LEU A 39 7.54 9.11 3.64
C LEU A 39 8.47 8.48 4.69
N ALA A 40 8.48 7.16 4.83
CA ALA A 40 9.39 6.48 5.75
C ALA A 40 10.86 6.68 5.35
N ARG A 41 11.15 6.65 4.04
CA ARG A 41 12.50 6.97 3.52
C ARG A 41 12.89 8.41 3.80
N MET A 42 11.97 9.36 3.60
CA MET A 42 12.21 10.78 3.87
C MET A 42 12.42 11.09 5.36
N LEU A 43 11.73 10.38 6.25
CA LEU A 43 11.83 10.58 7.69
C LEU A 43 12.88 9.68 8.37
N SER A 44 13.49 8.78 7.60
CA SER A 44 14.41 7.73 8.08
C SER A 44 13.84 6.96 9.27
N SER A 45 12.50 6.79 9.32
CA SER A 45 11.80 6.17 10.44
C SER A 45 10.38 5.76 10.04
N SER A 46 10.11 4.46 10.14
CA SER A 46 8.81 3.83 9.93
C SER A 46 7.76 4.35 10.93
N GLU A 47 8.13 4.45 12.22
CA GLU A 47 7.26 4.90 13.30
C GLU A 47 6.79 6.36 13.10
N ARG A 48 7.72 7.25 12.74
CA ARG A 48 7.39 8.65 12.45
C ARG A 48 6.47 8.75 11.24
N ALA A 49 6.68 7.92 10.22
CA ALA A 49 5.79 7.87 9.06
C ALA A 49 4.37 7.43 9.45
N VAL A 50 4.21 6.43 10.33
CA VAL A 50 2.89 6.03 10.86
C VAL A 50 2.22 7.20 11.58
N LEU A 51 2.94 7.91 12.44
CA LEU A 51 2.38 9.05 13.19
C LEU A 51 1.94 10.17 12.25
N VAL A 52 2.76 10.52 11.25
CA VAL A 52 2.41 11.53 10.25
C VAL A 52 1.18 11.08 9.43
N LEU A 53 1.13 9.82 8.99
CA LEU A 53 -0.03 9.30 8.24
C LEU A 53 -1.33 9.34 9.08
N ARG A 54 -1.26 9.00 10.37
CA ARG A 54 -2.40 9.11 11.29
C ARG A 54 -2.80 10.56 11.52
N GLY A 55 -1.82 11.46 11.69
CA GLY A 55 -2.07 12.90 11.84
C GLY A 55 -2.75 13.49 10.61
N VAL A 56 -2.30 13.12 9.41
CA VAL A 56 -2.95 13.46 8.14
C VAL A 56 -4.36 12.88 8.08
N GLY A 57 -4.56 11.62 8.49
CA GLY A 57 -5.90 11.02 8.56
C GLY A 57 -6.85 11.77 9.49
N ALA A 58 -6.37 12.21 10.66
CA ALA A 58 -7.14 13.05 11.57
C ALA A 58 -7.47 14.43 10.96
N ALA A 59 -6.51 15.06 10.28
CA ALA A 59 -6.74 16.32 9.58
C ALA A 59 -7.79 16.18 8.46
N GLU A 60 -7.73 15.11 7.66
CA GLU A 60 -8.74 14.81 6.63
C GLU A 60 -10.15 14.65 7.25
N LEU A 61 -10.28 13.94 8.36
CA LEU A 61 -11.55 13.78 9.08
C LEU A 61 -12.08 15.09 9.63
N LEU A 62 -11.22 15.94 10.19
CA LEU A 62 -11.61 17.27 10.70
C LEU A 62 -12.11 18.17 9.57
N VAL A 63 -11.42 18.16 8.43
CA VAL A 63 -11.84 18.92 7.24
C VAL A 63 -13.17 18.38 6.71
N ALA A 64 -13.34 17.05 6.63
CA ALA A 64 -14.60 16.42 6.22
C ALA A 64 -15.76 16.82 7.15
N ALA A 65 -15.55 16.78 8.47
CA ALA A 65 -16.54 17.21 9.45
C ALA A 65 -16.90 18.70 9.28
N GLY A 66 -15.90 19.55 9.08
CA GLY A 66 -16.10 20.99 8.83
C GLY A 66 -16.93 21.28 7.58
N LEU A 67 -16.66 20.56 6.47
CA LEU A 67 -17.40 20.69 5.21
C LEU A 67 -18.88 20.30 5.35
N LEU A 68 -19.19 19.34 6.22
CA LEU A 68 -20.56 18.91 6.48
C LEU A 68 -21.28 19.83 7.48
N ALA A 69 -20.60 20.22 8.56
CA ALA A 69 -21.19 20.97 9.66
C ALA A 69 -21.39 22.46 9.36
N VAL A 70 -20.46 23.09 8.64
CA VAL A 70 -20.47 24.55 8.40
C VAL A 70 -20.21 24.88 6.92
N PRO A 71 -21.10 24.46 5.99
CA PRO A 71 -20.83 24.55 4.55
C PRO A 71 -20.80 25.97 3.99
N ALA A 72 -21.27 26.98 4.73
CA ALA A 72 -21.17 28.38 4.33
C ALA A 72 -19.84 29.04 4.71
N ASN A 73 -19.02 28.38 5.54
CA ASN A 73 -17.71 28.88 5.93
C ASN A 73 -16.67 28.48 4.86
N PRO A 74 -15.87 29.41 4.32
CA PRO A 74 -14.85 29.08 3.33
C PRO A 74 -13.68 28.26 3.90
N ALA A 75 -13.48 28.27 5.23
CA ALA A 75 -12.29 27.70 5.86
C ALA A 75 -12.11 26.18 5.63
N PRO A 76 -13.13 25.31 5.76
CA PRO A 76 -12.99 23.90 5.44
C PRO A 76 -12.66 23.63 3.97
N GLY A 77 -13.22 24.43 3.05
CA GLY A 77 -12.89 24.36 1.62
C GLY A 77 -11.43 24.76 1.35
N ALA A 78 -10.96 25.85 1.96
CA ALA A 78 -9.59 26.30 1.85
C ALA A 78 -8.60 25.27 2.46
N ALA A 79 -8.94 24.69 3.61
CA ALA A 79 -8.14 23.63 4.23
C ALA A 79 -8.05 22.38 3.32
N ALA A 80 -9.14 21.99 2.67
CA ALA A 80 -9.12 20.89 1.72
C ALA A 80 -8.29 21.21 0.46
N ALA A 81 -8.34 22.46 -0.02
CA ALA A 81 -7.49 22.91 -1.12
C ALA A 81 -6.00 22.84 -0.73
N LEU A 82 -5.64 23.29 0.47
CA LEU A 82 -4.28 23.19 0.99
C LEU A 82 -3.82 21.73 1.15
N LEU A 83 -4.69 20.83 1.61
CA LEU A 83 -4.40 19.40 1.64
C LEU A 83 -4.16 18.85 0.23
N GLY A 84 -5.00 19.18 -0.74
CA GLY A 84 -4.83 18.78 -2.14
C GLY A 84 -3.52 19.28 -2.75
N ALA A 85 -3.18 20.55 -2.51
CA ALA A 85 -1.91 21.14 -2.94
C ALA A 85 -0.70 20.47 -2.25
N GLY A 86 -0.79 20.25 -0.94
CA GLY A 86 0.24 19.55 -0.17
C GLY A 86 0.46 18.13 -0.67
N PHE A 87 -0.60 17.39 -0.98
CA PHE A 87 -0.51 16.07 -1.59
C PHE A 87 0.13 16.11 -2.97
N LEU A 88 -0.23 17.07 -3.84
CA LEU A 88 0.43 17.23 -5.14
C LEU A 88 1.93 17.49 -5.00
N GLY A 89 2.31 18.37 -4.07
CA GLY A 89 3.71 18.66 -3.75
C GLY A 89 4.44 17.41 -3.25
N TYR A 90 3.85 16.67 -2.32
CA TYR A 90 4.38 15.41 -1.81
C TYR A 90 4.53 14.35 -2.91
N LEU A 91 3.53 14.18 -3.78
CA LEU A 91 3.59 13.23 -4.89
C LEU A 91 4.69 13.62 -5.89
N GLY A 92 4.82 14.91 -6.21
CA GLY A 92 5.88 15.42 -7.08
C GLY A 92 7.26 15.18 -6.49
N TYR A 93 7.44 15.50 -5.20
CA TYR A 93 8.71 15.30 -4.50
C TYR A 93 9.05 13.81 -4.36
N GLY A 94 8.09 12.97 -3.94
CA GLY A 94 8.27 11.52 -3.83
C GLY A 94 8.58 10.85 -5.17
N ARG A 95 7.93 11.29 -6.26
CA ARG A 95 8.21 10.81 -7.62
C ARG A 95 9.64 11.14 -8.06
N ALA A 96 10.18 12.28 -7.65
CA ALA A 96 11.55 12.70 -7.96
C ALA A 96 12.59 11.97 -7.10
N LEU A 97 12.31 11.77 -5.81
CA LEU A 97 13.27 11.17 -4.87
C LEU A 97 13.34 9.64 -5.00
N ALA A 98 12.19 8.99 -5.20
CA ALA A 98 12.10 7.53 -5.18
C ALA A 98 10.91 7.06 -6.05
N PRO A 99 11.07 7.03 -7.39
CA PRO A 99 9.97 6.84 -8.35
C PRO A 99 9.24 5.50 -8.23
N GLU A 100 9.91 4.49 -7.70
CA GLU A 100 9.39 3.14 -7.46
C GLU A 100 8.68 2.99 -6.10
N SER A 101 8.68 4.03 -5.27
CA SER A 101 8.03 3.99 -3.96
C SER A 101 6.53 4.21 -4.07
N SER A 102 5.78 3.53 -3.21
CA SER A 102 4.38 3.90 -2.97
C SER A 102 4.29 5.26 -2.30
N CYS A 103 3.28 6.04 -2.69
CA CYS A 103 2.96 7.30 -2.02
C CYS A 103 2.38 7.10 -0.61
N GLY A 104 1.89 5.90 -0.26
CA GLY A 104 1.22 5.63 1.02
C GLY A 104 -0.07 6.43 1.27
N CYS A 105 -0.51 7.24 0.30
CA CYS A 105 -1.63 8.17 0.42
C CYS A 105 -2.96 7.56 -0.04
N SER A 106 -2.91 6.65 -1.01
CA SER A 106 -3.98 5.69 -1.28
C SER A 106 -3.78 4.51 -0.35
N ALA A 107 -4.77 4.27 0.50
CA ALA A 107 -4.71 3.18 1.45
C ALA A 107 -4.55 1.85 0.70
N ASN A 108 -3.36 1.25 0.76
CA ASN A 108 -3.12 -0.19 0.65
C ASN A 108 -2.33 -0.75 -0.56
N GLU A 109 -1.44 0.00 -1.23
CA GLU A 109 -0.66 -0.60 -2.34
C GLU A 109 0.82 -0.20 -2.41
N ASP A 110 1.66 -1.19 -2.77
CA ASP A 110 3.08 -1.10 -3.12
C ASP A 110 3.30 -0.59 -4.56
N THR A 111 2.27 -0.03 -5.19
CA THR A 111 2.35 0.46 -6.56
C THR A 111 3.08 1.80 -6.64
N PRO A 112 3.93 2.02 -7.66
CA PRO A 112 4.60 3.29 -7.87
C PRO A 112 3.61 4.43 -8.11
N ILE A 113 4.07 5.67 -7.89
CA ILE A 113 3.25 6.87 -8.03
C ILE A 113 2.78 7.04 -9.49
N THR A 114 1.50 6.76 -9.74
CA THR A 114 0.89 6.88 -11.08
C THR A 114 0.26 8.26 -11.33
N TRP A 115 -0.02 8.56 -12.59
CA TRP A 115 -0.74 9.79 -12.98
C TRP A 115 -2.13 9.89 -12.32
N ARG A 116 -2.77 8.75 -11.98
CA ARG A 116 -4.07 8.70 -11.29
C ARG A 116 -3.98 9.31 -9.89
N ALA A 117 -2.85 9.11 -9.18
CA ALA A 117 -2.62 9.73 -7.88
C ALA A 117 -2.58 11.27 -7.98
N PHE A 118 -1.93 11.80 -9.01
CA PHE A 118 -1.93 13.25 -9.29
C PHE A 118 -3.33 13.74 -9.66
N ALA A 119 -4.07 13.02 -10.51
CA ALA A 119 -5.43 13.39 -10.89
C ALA A 119 -6.38 13.42 -9.67
N ARG A 120 -6.24 12.47 -8.74
CA ARG A 120 -7.01 12.47 -7.48
C ARG A 120 -6.66 13.67 -6.60
N ALA A 121 -5.38 13.96 -6.39
CA ALA A 121 -4.95 15.09 -5.59
C ALA A 121 -5.36 16.44 -6.22
N ALA A 122 -5.29 16.55 -7.56
CA ALA A 122 -5.81 17.70 -8.31
C ALA A 122 -7.32 17.84 -8.17
N THR A 123 -8.06 16.72 -8.16
CA THR A 123 -9.52 16.74 -7.93
C THR A 123 -9.83 17.28 -6.53
N VAL A 124 -9.11 16.84 -5.49
CA VAL A 124 -9.26 17.36 -4.12
C VAL A 124 -8.97 18.86 -4.07
N LEU A 125 -7.89 19.31 -4.72
CA LEU A 125 -7.53 20.72 -4.80
C LEU A 125 -8.64 21.55 -5.45
N VAL A 126 -9.06 21.17 -6.67
CA VAL A 126 -10.07 21.91 -7.44
C VAL A 126 -11.42 21.93 -6.72
N SER A 127 -11.84 20.78 -6.17
CA SER A 127 -13.09 20.71 -5.39
C SER A 127 -13.00 21.47 -4.07
N GLY A 128 -11.84 21.53 -3.43
CA GLY A 128 -11.60 22.36 -2.25
C GLY A 128 -11.70 23.86 -2.55
N VAL A 129 -11.07 24.31 -3.64
CA VAL A 129 -11.20 25.70 -4.11
C VAL A 129 -12.66 26.04 -4.44
N ALA A 130 -13.36 25.14 -5.15
CA ALA A 130 -14.77 25.31 -5.47
C ALA A 130 -15.65 25.40 -4.21
N ALA A 131 -15.36 24.60 -3.18
CA ALA A 131 -16.05 24.65 -1.89
C ALA A 131 -15.75 25.94 -1.12
N ALA A 132 -14.52 26.45 -1.17
CA ALA A 132 -14.12 27.69 -0.48
C ALA A 132 -14.84 28.93 -1.03
N VAL A 133 -15.18 28.93 -2.32
CA VAL A 133 -15.90 30.05 -2.97
C VAL A 133 -17.41 29.83 -3.04
N ALA A 134 -17.91 28.70 -2.55
CA ALA A 134 -19.33 28.42 -2.54
C ALA A 134 -20.02 29.17 -1.38
N HIS A 135 -21.01 30.00 -1.71
CA HIS A 135 -21.78 30.77 -0.72
C HIS A 135 -23.12 30.11 -0.34
N GLY A 136 -23.37 28.88 -0.77
CA GLY A 136 -24.64 28.19 -0.60
C GLY A 136 -24.49 26.87 0.16
N SER A 137 -25.52 26.49 0.92
CA SER A 137 -25.53 25.22 1.62
C SER A 137 -25.98 24.07 0.72
N TRP A 138 -25.29 22.93 0.83
CA TRP A 138 -25.58 21.74 0.03
C TRP A 138 -27.02 21.23 0.21
N TRP A 139 -27.59 21.35 1.42
CA TRP A 139 -28.95 20.86 1.71
C TRP A 139 -30.02 21.57 0.89
N SER A 140 -29.87 22.88 0.65
CA SER A 140 -30.83 23.65 -0.16
C SER A 140 -30.88 23.17 -1.62
N ILE A 141 -29.74 22.74 -2.15
CA ILE A 141 -29.60 22.26 -3.52
C ILE A 141 -30.14 20.83 -3.65
N VAL A 142 -29.87 19.99 -2.64
CA VAL A 142 -30.41 18.62 -2.57
C VAL A 142 -31.94 18.65 -2.47
N SER A 143 -32.53 19.50 -1.62
CA SER A 143 -33.98 19.61 -1.50
C SER A 143 -34.65 20.20 -2.74
N GLY A 144 -33.99 21.14 -3.42
CA GLY A 144 -34.53 21.78 -4.61
C GLY A 144 -34.48 20.91 -5.87
N ARG A 145 -33.51 19.99 -5.99
CA ARG A 145 -33.29 19.17 -7.20
C ARG A 145 -32.77 17.76 -6.88
N PRO A 146 -33.55 16.91 -6.21
CA PRO A 146 -33.08 15.63 -5.67
C PRO A 146 -32.54 14.68 -6.74
N ALA A 147 -33.23 14.56 -7.89
CA ALA A 147 -32.80 13.67 -8.98
C ALA A 147 -31.47 14.12 -9.62
N ALA A 148 -31.30 15.43 -9.84
CA ALA A 148 -30.06 15.98 -10.39
C ALA A 148 -28.90 15.85 -9.41
N SER A 149 -29.15 16.04 -8.11
CA SER A 149 -28.15 15.85 -7.07
C SER A 149 -27.71 14.39 -6.94
N LEU A 150 -28.65 13.45 -6.98
CA LEU A 150 -28.34 12.02 -7.00
C LEU A 150 -27.52 11.64 -8.23
N GLY A 151 -27.92 12.10 -9.42
CA GLY A 151 -27.18 11.86 -10.66
C GLY A 151 -25.74 12.40 -10.59
N PHE A 152 -25.56 13.62 -10.05
CA PHE A 152 -24.24 14.21 -9.87
C PHE A 152 -23.37 13.43 -8.87
N LEU A 153 -23.92 13.07 -7.70
CA LEU A 153 -23.18 12.30 -6.69
C LEU A 153 -22.79 10.91 -7.21
N ALA A 154 -23.68 10.25 -7.95
CA ALA A 154 -23.37 8.96 -8.58
C ALA A 154 -22.26 9.10 -9.63
N ALA A 155 -22.33 10.12 -10.49
CA ALA A 155 -21.28 10.38 -11.48
C ALA A 155 -19.93 10.71 -10.81
N ALA A 156 -19.94 11.54 -9.77
CA ALA A 156 -18.74 11.87 -9.01
C ALA A 156 -18.14 10.64 -8.31
N ALA A 157 -18.97 9.77 -7.73
CA ALA A 157 -18.54 8.51 -7.15
C ALA A 157 -17.89 7.61 -8.21
N ILE A 158 -18.47 7.49 -9.41
CA ILE A 158 -17.89 6.73 -10.52
C ILE A 158 -16.52 7.27 -10.93
N VAL A 159 -16.37 8.59 -11.03
CA VAL A 159 -15.08 9.22 -11.35
C VAL A 159 -14.05 8.95 -10.26
N LEU A 160 -14.41 9.10 -8.99
CA LEU A 160 -13.51 8.80 -7.86
C LEU A 160 -13.12 7.31 -7.83
N ILE A 161 -14.06 6.43 -8.14
CA ILE A 161 -13.83 5.00 -8.28
C ILE A 161 -12.83 4.73 -9.40
N ALA A 162 -13.03 5.31 -10.59
CA ALA A 162 -12.15 5.14 -11.74
C ALA A 162 -10.73 5.69 -11.49
N LEU A 163 -10.61 6.70 -10.63
CA LEU A 163 -9.32 7.27 -10.20
C LEU A 163 -8.67 6.48 -9.05
N SER A 164 -9.40 5.58 -8.38
CA SER A 164 -8.89 4.77 -7.27
C SER A 164 -8.33 3.44 -7.77
N ALA A 165 -7.01 3.25 -7.66
CA ALA A 165 -6.35 1.99 -8.01
C ALA A 165 -6.89 0.79 -7.19
N ASP A 166 -7.28 1.01 -5.93
CA ASP A 166 -7.82 -0.03 -5.04
C ASP A 166 -9.06 -0.76 -5.59
N LEU A 167 -9.90 -0.07 -6.38
CA LEU A 167 -11.13 -0.69 -6.87
C LEU A 167 -10.88 -1.58 -8.10
N ASP A 168 -9.77 -1.41 -8.81
CA ASP A 168 -9.35 -2.36 -9.83
C ASP A 168 -9.19 -3.75 -9.20
N ARG A 169 -8.72 -3.86 -7.95
CA ARG A 169 -8.64 -5.15 -7.25
C ARG A 169 -10.02 -5.65 -6.83
N TRP A 170 -10.90 -4.79 -6.33
CA TRP A 170 -12.22 -5.20 -5.86
C TRP A 170 -13.22 -5.54 -6.97
N TRP A 171 -13.07 -4.93 -8.16
CA TRP A 171 -13.92 -5.19 -9.32
C TRP A 171 -13.25 -6.09 -10.37
N LEU A 172 -11.97 -5.86 -10.69
CA LEU A 172 -11.30 -6.67 -11.72
C LEU A 172 -10.88 -8.03 -11.17
N LEU A 173 -10.64 -8.25 -9.88
CA LEU A 173 -10.40 -9.62 -9.40
C LEU A 173 -11.63 -10.52 -9.50
N PRO A 174 -12.84 -10.15 -9.04
CA PRO A 174 -14.01 -11.00 -9.25
C PRO A 174 -14.33 -11.14 -10.74
N LEU A 175 -14.13 -10.09 -11.55
CA LEU A 175 -14.32 -10.19 -13.01
C LEU A 175 -13.28 -11.11 -13.66
N ARG A 176 -12.01 -11.03 -13.27
CA ARG A 176 -10.94 -11.95 -13.72
C ARG A 176 -11.22 -13.36 -13.23
N ARG A 177 -11.67 -13.57 -11.98
CA ARG A 177 -12.07 -14.89 -11.46
C ARG A 177 -13.27 -15.45 -12.22
N ALA A 178 -14.27 -14.63 -12.52
CA ALA A 178 -15.41 -15.02 -13.34
C ALA A 178 -14.96 -15.35 -14.77
N ARG A 179 -14.09 -14.53 -15.36
CA ARG A 179 -13.48 -14.78 -16.67
C ARG A 179 -12.68 -16.09 -16.66
N LEU A 180 -11.89 -16.37 -15.63
CA LEU A 180 -11.14 -17.62 -15.49
C LEU A 180 -12.06 -18.83 -15.29
N ARG A 181 -13.21 -18.66 -14.63
CA ARG A 181 -14.25 -19.70 -14.51
C ARG A 181 -14.97 -19.97 -15.84
N VAL A 182 -15.16 -18.94 -16.66
CA VAL A 182 -15.92 -19.03 -17.93
C VAL A 182 -15.03 -19.41 -19.11
N PHE A 183 -13.83 -18.84 -19.20
CA PHE A 183 -12.89 -19.02 -20.31
C PHE A 183 -11.76 -20.01 -19.99
N GLY A 184 -11.80 -20.64 -18.81
CA GLY A 184 -10.77 -21.57 -18.36
C GLY A 184 -9.51 -20.89 -17.82
N HIS A 185 -8.71 -21.67 -17.09
CA HIS A 185 -7.43 -21.23 -16.54
C HIS A 185 -6.37 -21.23 -17.64
N PRO A 186 -5.59 -20.15 -17.85
CA PRO A 186 -4.56 -20.09 -18.89
C PRO A 186 -3.33 -20.99 -18.65
N LEU A 187 -3.41 -21.95 -17.72
CA LEU A 187 -2.35 -22.95 -17.51
C LEU A 187 -2.36 -24.06 -18.57
N PHE A 188 -3.37 -24.10 -19.46
CA PHE A 188 -3.38 -24.94 -20.66
C PHE A 188 -2.95 -24.14 -21.91
N GLY A 189 -1.90 -23.32 -21.76
CA GLY A 189 -1.36 -22.48 -22.83
C GLY A 189 0.09 -22.84 -23.14
N THR A 190 0.29 -23.56 -24.23
CA THR A 190 1.58 -23.89 -24.85
C THR A 190 2.34 -22.63 -25.30
N GLY A 191 3.12 -22.01 -24.41
CA GLY A 191 3.96 -20.85 -24.78
C GLY A 191 5.01 -20.49 -23.73
N ALA A 192 6.28 -20.68 -24.09
CA ALA A 192 7.53 -20.14 -23.52
C ALA A 192 7.49 -19.55 -22.09
N GLY A 193 8.13 -20.26 -21.14
CA GLY A 193 8.49 -19.75 -19.81
C GLY A 193 7.47 -20.10 -18.74
N GLU A 194 7.55 -21.32 -18.23
CA GLU A 194 6.69 -21.84 -17.16
C GLU A 194 6.96 -21.06 -15.86
N GLN A 195 6.22 -19.98 -15.62
CA GLN A 195 6.32 -19.20 -14.39
C GLN A 195 5.83 -20.05 -13.22
N VAL A 196 6.76 -20.47 -12.35
CA VAL A 196 6.47 -21.23 -11.14
C VAL A 196 5.61 -20.38 -10.21
N PRO A 197 4.46 -20.88 -9.72
CA PRO A 197 3.63 -20.14 -8.76
C PRO A 197 4.39 -19.80 -7.48
N VAL A 198 4.13 -18.62 -6.91
CA VAL A 198 4.79 -18.17 -5.66
C VAL A 198 4.62 -19.16 -4.52
N ALA A 199 3.45 -19.79 -4.41
CA ALA A 199 3.20 -20.82 -3.39
C ALA A 199 4.19 -22.00 -3.52
N ALA A 200 4.49 -22.43 -4.75
CA ALA A 200 5.48 -23.49 -4.99
C ALA A 200 6.90 -23.02 -4.64
N SER A 201 7.24 -21.75 -4.89
CA SER A 201 8.51 -21.16 -4.43
C SER A 201 8.62 -21.07 -2.91
N VAL A 202 7.52 -20.79 -2.20
CA VAL A 202 7.49 -20.81 -0.73
C VAL A 202 7.68 -22.24 -0.20
N GLU A 203 6.98 -23.23 -0.78
CA GLU A 203 7.17 -24.63 -0.39
C GLU A 203 8.61 -25.10 -0.62
N LEU A 204 9.22 -24.71 -1.74
CA LEU A 204 10.62 -24.99 -2.04
C LEU A 204 11.56 -24.31 -1.05
N LEU A 205 11.28 -23.05 -0.71
CA LEU A 205 12.03 -22.32 0.29
C LEU A 205 11.92 -23.02 1.65
N GLU A 206 10.72 -23.35 2.11
CA GLU A 206 10.48 -23.98 3.42
C GLU A 206 11.14 -25.36 3.54
N ALA A 207 11.32 -26.06 2.42
CA ALA A 207 12.05 -27.32 2.36
C ALA A 207 13.60 -27.14 2.32
N SER A 208 14.10 -25.92 2.08
CA SER A 208 15.53 -25.66 1.91
C SER A 208 16.30 -25.52 3.22
N LEU A 209 17.61 -25.79 3.18
CA LEU A 209 18.51 -25.57 4.32
C LEU A 209 18.60 -24.08 4.72
N ALA A 210 18.47 -23.17 3.74
CA ALA A 210 18.48 -21.74 3.97
C ALA A 210 17.29 -21.32 4.87
N TRP A 211 16.11 -21.88 4.63
CA TRP A 211 14.96 -21.67 5.51
C TRP A 211 15.18 -22.31 6.88
N GLN A 212 15.67 -23.55 6.95
CA GLN A 212 15.93 -24.20 8.23
C GLN A 212 16.86 -23.37 9.12
N ALA A 213 17.91 -22.78 8.54
CA ALA A 213 18.86 -21.90 9.23
C ALA A 213 18.24 -20.58 9.70
N ALA A 214 17.35 -19.98 8.92
CA ALA A 214 16.75 -18.68 9.21
C ALA A 214 15.41 -18.75 9.97
N SER A 215 14.73 -19.90 9.97
CA SER A 215 13.43 -20.12 10.62
C SER A 215 13.38 -19.74 12.11
N PRO A 216 14.46 -19.85 12.93
CA PRO A 216 14.43 -19.41 14.31
C PRO A 216 14.32 -17.89 14.48
N VAL A 217 14.64 -17.10 13.44
CA VAL A 217 14.54 -15.63 13.43
C VAL A 217 13.19 -15.18 12.87
N VAL A 218 12.63 -15.92 11.91
CA VAL A 218 11.36 -15.58 11.25
C VAL A 218 10.19 -15.69 12.24
N ARG A 219 9.29 -14.69 12.22
CA ARG A 219 8.12 -14.59 13.13
C ARG A 219 6.80 -14.36 12.40
N SER A 220 6.82 -14.27 11.08
CA SER A 220 5.62 -14.07 10.26
C SER A 220 5.56 -15.03 9.09
N ALA A 221 4.37 -15.10 8.48
CA ALA A 221 4.21 -15.65 7.15
C ALA A 221 4.81 -14.69 6.09
N LEU A 222 4.84 -15.13 4.83
CA LEU A 222 5.30 -14.31 3.71
C LEU A 222 4.58 -12.96 3.71
N LEU A 223 5.34 -11.88 3.87
CA LEU A 223 4.83 -10.51 3.89
C LEU A 223 4.74 -9.93 2.49
N ASP A 224 5.73 -10.21 1.67
CA ASP A 224 5.82 -9.69 0.31
C ASP A 224 6.65 -10.58 -0.59
N HIS A 225 6.45 -10.43 -1.91
CA HIS A 225 7.32 -11.03 -2.91
C HIS A 225 7.43 -10.14 -4.14
N TRP A 226 8.59 -10.14 -4.77
CA TRP A 226 8.80 -9.52 -6.07
C TRP A 226 9.81 -10.30 -6.88
N GLU A 227 9.91 -9.98 -8.16
CA GLU A 227 10.85 -10.60 -9.07
C GLU A 227 11.79 -9.55 -9.64
N GLU A 228 13.09 -9.80 -9.56
CA GLU A 228 14.11 -8.88 -10.03
C GLU A 228 15.29 -9.67 -10.62
N ALA A 229 15.67 -9.34 -11.85
CA ALA A 229 16.82 -9.95 -12.54
C ALA A 229 16.82 -11.50 -12.53
N GLY A 230 15.65 -12.14 -12.64
CA GLY A 230 15.49 -13.61 -12.62
C GLY A 230 15.41 -14.24 -11.24
N TRP A 231 15.55 -13.45 -10.18
CA TRP A 231 15.35 -13.90 -8.79
C TRP A 231 13.93 -13.60 -8.36
N ARG A 232 13.30 -14.57 -7.70
CA ARG A 232 12.13 -14.35 -6.86
C ARG A 232 12.61 -14.05 -5.45
N ILE A 233 12.23 -12.88 -4.97
CA ILE A 233 12.60 -12.38 -3.66
C ILE A 233 11.36 -12.49 -2.76
N LEU A 234 11.53 -13.09 -1.59
CA LEU A 234 10.49 -13.39 -0.60
C LEU A 234 10.86 -12.71 0.73
N GLN A 235 9.97 -11.87 1.25
CA GLN A 235 10.19 -11.10 2.46
C GLN A 235 9.36 -11.62 3.62
N PHE A 236 10.01 -11.78 4.77
CA PHE A 236 9.41 -12.14 6.05
C PHE A 236 9.85 -11.14 7.11
N SER A 237 9.06 -10.96 8.17
CA SER A 237 9.54 -10.31 9.39
C SER A 237 10.08 -11.33 10.38
N GLY A 238 11.08 -10.89 11.13
CA GLY A 238 11.71 -11.67 12.16
C GLY A 238 12.16 -10.80 13.33
N VAL A 239 12.69 -11.47 14.34
CA VAL A 239 13.30 -10.83 15.50
C VAL A 239 14.65 -11.49 15.71
N TYR A 240 15.68 -10.67 15.80
CA TYR A 240 17.04 -11.11 16.05
C TYR A 240 17.40 -10.74 17.50
N GLU A 241 17.61 -11.76 18.33
CA GLU A 241 17.97 -11.61 19.74
C GLU A 241 19.48 -11.79 19.91
N THR A 242 20.17 -10.76 20.38
CA THR A 242 21.54 -10.87 20.89
C THR A 242 21.52 -10.92 22.41
N ALA A 243 22.66 -11.25 23.03
CA ALA A 243 22.81 -11.22 24.48
C ALA A 243 22.50 -9.84 25.11
N GLU A 244 22.52 -8.76 24.31
CA GLU A 244 22.38 -7.38 24.77
C GLU A 244 21.07 -6.72 24.29
N GLU A 245 20.45 -7.19 23.20
CA GLU A 245 19.31 -6.49 22.61
C GLU A 245 18.41 -7.38 21.72
N VAL A 246 17.12 -7.06 21.68
CA VAL A 246 16.12 -7.67 20.79
C VAL A 246 15.86 -6.69 19.65
N ARG A 247 16.22 -7.04 18.41
CA ARG A 247 16.08 -6.17 17.23
C ARG A 247 15.08 -6.72 16.22
N PRO A 248 14.09 -5.93 15.76
CA PRO A 248 13.21 -6.32 14.67
C PRO A 248 13.98 -6.34 13.35
N VAL A 249 13.85 -7.42 12.57
CA VAL A 249 14.54 -7.59 11.29
C VAL A 249 13.58 -7.98 10.18
N SER A 250 13.91 -7.60 8.96
CA SER A 250 13.31 -8.11 7.73
C SER A 250 14.22 -9.21 7.16
N VAL A 251 13.71 -10.43 7.09
CA VAL A 251 14.40 -11.58 6.51
C VAL A 251 14.02 -11.69 5.03
N VAL A 252 15.00 -11.61 4.15
CA VAL A 252 14.81 -11.62 2.70
C VAL A 252 15.49 -12.84 2.11
N PHE A 253 14.70 -13.67 1.43
CA PHE A 253 15.18 -14.82 0.68
C PHE A 253 15.14 -14.50 -0.80
N ALA A 254 16.19 -14.82 -1.54
CA ALA A 254 16.21 -14.75 -3.00
C ALA A 254 16.49 -16.16 -3.56
N LEU A 255 15.59 -16.65 -4.40
CA LEU A 255 15.73 -17.91 -5.12
C LEU A 255 15.43 -17.69 -6.62
N ASP A 256 15.84 -18.60 -7.49
CA ASP A 256 15.54 -18.49 -8.91
C ASP A 256 14.02 -18.57 -9.14
N ALA A 257 13.46 -17.60 -9.88
CA ALA A 257 12.03 -17.49 -10.14
C ALA A 257 11.45 -18.66 -10.97
N THR A 258 12.33 -19.40 -11.65
CA THR A 258 11.99 -20.56 -12.48
C THR A 258 12.21 -21.90 -11.78
N SER A 259 12.82 -21.90 -10.59
CA SER A 259 13.04 -23.14 -9.83
C SER A 259 11.72 -23.75 -9.37
N SER A 260 11.54 -25.02 -9.75
CA SER A 260 10.43 -25.88 -9.35
C SER A 260 10.95 -27.11 -8.60
N ARG A 261 10.06 -27.91 -8.00
CA ARG A 261 10.43 -29.21 -7.39
C ARG A 261 11.07 -30.18 -8.37
N ASP A 262 10.79 -30.02 -9.66
CA ASP A 262 11.32 -30.87 -10.72
C ASP A 262 12.67 -30.36 -11.26
N THR A 263 13.14 -29.21 -10.77
CA THR A 263 14.46 -28.68 -11.12
C THR A 263 15.54 -29.51 -10.41
N PRO A 264 16.50 -30.10 -11.13
CA PRO A 264 17.52 -30.95 -10.53
C PRO A 264 18.50 -30.16 -9.67
N GLY A 265 18.71 -30.62 -8.44
CA GLY A 265 19.63 -30.01 -7.45
C GLY A 265 18.91 -29.25 -6.34
N ASP A 266 19.66 -28.85 -5.31
CA ASP A 266 19.12 -27.98 -4.25
C ASP A 266 18.91 -26.56 -4.82
N PRO A 267 17.77 -25.91 -4.52
CA PRO A 267 17.51 -24.56 -5.00
C PRO A 267 18.56 -23.60 -4.44
N LEU A 268 19.13 -22.75 -5.31
CA LEU A 268 20.10 -21.75 -4.87
C LEU A 268 19.35 -20.63 -4.14
N VAL A 269 19.34 -20.71 -2.82
CA VAL A 269 18.68 -19.73 -1.95
C VAL A 269 19.72 -18.84 -1.29
N ARG A 270 19.57 -17.51 -1.45
CA ARG A 270 20.34 -16.50 -0.73
C ARG A 270 19.48 -15.91 0.37
N VAL A 271 20.08 -15.66 1.53
CA VAL A 271 19.39 -15.05 2.67
C VAL A 271 20.11 -13.77 3.07
N SER A 272 19.34 -12.72 3.34
CA SER A 272 19.83 -11.49 3.96
C SER A 272 18.90 -11.09 5.11
N PHE A 273 19.49 -10.51 6.15
CA PHE A 273 18.77 -9.96 7.29
C PHE A 273 18.99 -8.45 7.24
N LEU A 274 17.90 -7.70 7.12
CA LEU A 274 17.91 -6.25 7.08
C LEU A 274 17.32 -5.75 8.40
N ASP A 275 17.91 -4.70 8.97
CA ASP A 275 17.29 -4.01 10.10
C ASP A 275 15.95 -3.39 9.66
N ALA A 276 14.88 -3.63 10.41
CA ALA A 276 13.53 -3.28 9.96
C ALA A 276 13.28 -1.77 9.85
N ASP A 277 14.05 -0.95 10.57
CA ASP A 277 13.88 0.50 10.62
C ASP A 277 14.78 1.24 9.65
N SER A 278 16.03 0.79 9.51
CA SER A 278 17.03 1.42 8.63
C SER A 278 17.09 0.79 7.24
N GLY A 279 16.71 -0.48 7.09
CA GLY A 279 16.86 -1.23 5.84
C GLY A 279 18.31 -1.65 5.52
N GLU A 280 19.25 -1.36 6.42
CA GLU A 280 20.66 -1.73 6.26
C GLU A 280 20.87 -3.22 6.61
N PRO A 281 21.81 -3.91 5.93
CA PRO A 281 22.12 -5.29 6.24
C PRO A 281 22.70 -5.44 7.65
N VAL A 282 22.14 -6.36 8.42
CA VAL A 282 22.69 -6.77 9.71
C VAL A 282 23.96 -7.59 9.43
N GLY A 283 25.10 -7.14 9.94
CA GLY A 283 26.41 -7.73 9.64
C GLY A 283 26.50 -9.23 9.91
N ALA A 284 27.20 -9.97 9.02
CA ALA A 284 27.35 -11.42 9.08
C ALA A 284 28.02 -11.96 10.36
N GLU A 285 28.78 -11.12 11.06
CA GLU A 285 29.41 -11.46 12.35
C GLU A 285 28.37 -11.71 13.45
N LEU A 286 27.22 -11.04 13.39
CA LEU A 286 26.09 -11.31 14.29
C LEU A 286 25.41 -12.63 13.89
N LEU A 287 25.17 -12.87 12.60
CA LEU A 287 24.50 -14.08 12.10
C LEU A 287 25.25 -15.40 12.43
N SER A 288 26.55 -15.31 12.70
CA SER A 288 27.40 -16.43 13.14
C SER A 288 27.07 -16.94 14.56
N ALA A 289 26.28 -16.18 15.33
CA ALA A 289 25.84 -16.54 16.68
C ALA A 289 24.55 -17.39 16.72
N VAL A 290 23.97 -17.74 15.57
CA VAL A 290 22.86 -18.71 15.52
C VAL A 290 23.41 -20.05 16.04
N PRO A 291 22.86 -20.63 17.13
CA PRO A 291 23.37 -21.87 17.68
C PRO A 291 23.29 -22.95 16.60
N SER A 292 24.45 -23.45 16.17
CA SER A 292 24.51 -24.59 15.29
C SER A 292 23.76 -25.74 15.95
N GLN A 293 22.74 -26.28 15.26
CA GLN A 293 22.06 -27.45 15.76
C GLN A 293 23.10 -28.55 15.98
N LYS A 294 23.14 -29.06 17.22
CA LYS A 294 23.94 -30.21 17.59
C LYS A 294 23.47 -31.37 16.71
N ALA A 295 24.33 -31.84 15.81
CA ALA A 295 24.03 -32.96 14.93
C ALA A 295 23.45 -34.11 15.77
N LEU A 296 22.24 -34.56 15.41
CA LEU A 296 21.64 -35.72 16.06
C LEU A 296 22.56 -36.92 15.80
N PRO A 297 22.87 -37.73 16.83
CA PRO A 297 23.70 -38.90 16.65
C PRO A 297 23.02 -39.83 15.65
N LEU A 298 23.71 -40.10 14.54
CA LEU A 298 23.33 -41.16 13.63
C LEU A 298 23.46 -42.47 14.42
N ALA A 299 22.33 -43.16 14.61
CA ALA A 299 22.35 -44.51 15.15
C ALA A 299 23.11 -45.40 14.15
N GLY A 300 24.23 -45.96 14.62
CA GLY A 300 24.97 -47.03 13.94
C GLY A 300 24.31 -48.38 14.14
#